data_AF-A0A7S0JCB6-F1
#
_entry.id   AF-A0A7S0JCB6-F1
#
_cell.length_a   1.000
_cell.length_b   1.000
_cell.length_c   1.000
_cell.angle_alpha   90.00
_cell.angle_beta   90.00
_cell.angle_gamma   90.00
#
_symmetry.space_group_name_H-M   'P 1'
#
loop_
_entity.id
_entity.type
_entity.pdbx_description
1 polymer ?
#
loop_
_entity_poly.entity_id
_entity_poly.type
_entity_poly.pdbx_seq_one_letter_code
_entity_poly.pdbx_strand_id
1 'polypeptide(L)'
;MPLEKPILIGPLSSDDVPLAVAAPVQAQAVASNVPAVVGQPVAHGHWNFEDYLTCCAVFWCYPGIPLGQLWERRKGPKGICVKIAVLTVVLLAVFFLLSTIGAVKGIDACLVGFRGACLHTSDILNFILFIISLILRILFIFCLNFILFTLLTKLRAHIRRRDQIAETQCNGCEDCCCAFWCAPCLTSQLLRHEGLKGANYKLCTMPV
;
A
#
# COMPACT_ATOMS: atom_id res chain seq x y z
N MET A 1 -31.87 -40.10 -11.10
CA MET A 1 -30.91 -39.65 -12.12
C MET A 1 -31.38 -38.29 -12.61
N PRO A 2 -30.71 -37.18 -12.25
CA PRO A 2 -31.12 -35.85 -12.70
C PRO A 2 -30.51 -35.53 -14.07
N LEU A 3 -31.35 -34.95 -14.93
CA LEU A 3 -31.12 -34.56 -16.31
C LEU A 3 -30.02 -33.48 -16.42
N GLU A 4 -28.95 -33.77 -17.16
CA GLU A 4 -28.00 -32.76 -17.65
C GLU A 4 -28.66 -31.88 -18.73
N LYS A 5 -28.47 -30.56 -18.61
CA LYS A 5 -28.84 -29.59 -19.65
C LYS A 5 -27.65 -29.36 -20.59
N PRO A 6 -27.87 -29.33 -21.92
CA PRO A 6 -26.78 -29.13 -22.88
C PRO A 6 -26.31 -27.67 -22.91
N ILE A 7 -24.98 -27.51 -22.96
CA ILE A 7 -24.28 -26.25 -23.16
C ILE A 7 -24.33 -25.92 -24.66
N LEU A 8 -25.05 -24.86 -25.03
CA LEU A 8 -25.07 -24.33 -26.38
C LEU A 8 -23.88 -23.37 -26.56
N ILE A 9 -22.86 -23.78 -27.31
CA ILE A 9 -21.76 -22.92 -27.75
C ILE A 9 -22.19 -22.30 -29.08
N GLY A 10 -22.53 -21.01 -29.06
CA GLY A 10 -22.76 -20.21 -30.26
C GLY A 10 -21.48 -19.49 -30.70
N PRO A 11 -21.28 -19.25 -32.01
CA PRO A 11 -20.07 -18.62 -32.54
C PRO A 11 -20.01 -17.13 -32.21
N LEU A 12 -18.81 -16.65 -31.84
CA LEU A 12 -18.48 -15.23 -31.79
C LEU A 12 -18.49 -14.66 -33.22
N SER A 13 -19.54 -13.91 -33.54
CA SER A 13 -19.52 -12.96 -34.65
C SER A 13 -18.83 -11.69 -34.17
N SER A 14 -17.71 -11.36 -34.81
CA SER A 14 -17.12 -10.03 -34.77
C SER A 14 -17.96 -9.07 -35.60
N ASP A 15 -17.84 -7.79 -35.25
CA ASP A 15 -18.18 -6.63 -36.07
C ASP A 15 -19.67 -6.37 -36.34
N ASP A 16 -20.26 -5.59 -35.43
CA ASP A 16 -21.11 -4.42 -35.71
C ASP A 16 -21.91 -4.08 -34.45
N VAL A 17 -21.32 -3.23 -33.58
CA VAL A 17 -22.08 -2.60 -32.50
C VAL A 17 -22.68 -1.31 -33.08
N PRO A 18 -24.00 -1.25 -33.32
CA PRO A 18 -24.64 0.00 -33.67
C PRO A 18 -24.47 0.97 -32.50
N LEU A 19 -24.12 2.21 -32.84
CA LEU A 19 -24.08 3.35 -31.94
C LEU A 19 -25.51 3.65 -31.45
N ALA A 20 -26.00 2.82 -30.54
CA ALA A 20 -27.24 3.06 -29.84
C ALA A 20 -27.00 4.25 -28.92
N VAL A 21 -27.64 5.36 -29.26
CA VAL A 21 -27.82 6.52 -28.39
C VAL A 21 -28.35 6.00 -27.07
N ALA A 22 -27.47 5.88 -26.09
CA ALA A 22 -27.81 5.47 -24.75
C ALA A 22 -28.81 6.49 -24.22
N ALA A 23 -30.07 6.06 -24.08
CA ALA A 23 -31.05 6.80 -23.31
C ALA A 23 -30.43 7.11 -21.94
N PRO A 24 -30.65 8.32 -21.38
CA PRO A 24 -30.11 8.67 -20.09
C PRO A 24 -30.60 7.64 -19.08
N VAL A 25 -29.67 6.80 -18.61
CA VAL A 25 -29.87 5.97 -17.45
C VAL A 25 -30.17 6.95 -16.32
N GLN A 26 -31.44 7.01 -15.92
CA GLN A 26 -31.83 7.67 -14.69
C GLN A 26 -31.02 6.98 -13.60
N ALA A 27 -29.95 7.64 -13.17
CA ALA A 27 -29.24 7.30 -11.96
C ALA A 27 -30.26 7.44 -10.84
N GLN A 28 -30.93 6.33 -10.54
CA GLN A 28 -31.78 6.20 -9.38
C GLN A 28 -30.81 6.35 -8.21
N ALA A 29 -30.76 7.57 -7.68
CA ALA A 29 -30.06 7.91 -6.48
C ALA A 29 -30.65 7.01 -5.40
N VAL A 30 -30.00 5.87 -5.16
CA VAL A 30 -30.11 5.19 -3.88
C VAL A 30 -29.58 6.21 -2.90
N ALA A 31 -30.50 6.95 -2.30
CA ALA A 31 -30.25 7.88 -1.21
C ALA A 31 -29.68 7.03 -0.08
N SER A 32 -28.36 6.87 -0.10
CA SER A 32 -27.60 6.54 1.07
C SER A 32 -27.91 7.67 2.03
N ASN A 33 -28.81 7.42 2.99
CA ASN A 33 -29.11 8.30 4.12
C ASN A 33 -27.88 8.43 5.06
N VAL A 34 -26.67 8.40 4.51
CA VAL A 34 -25.51 8.95 5.18
C VAL A 34 -25.70 10.46 5.03
N PRO A 35 -25.99 11.19 6.12
CA PRO A 35 -26.07 12.64 6.05
C PRO A 35 -24.79 13.10 5.36
N ALA A 36 -24.94 13.86 4.27
CA ALA A 36 -23.84 14.56 3.68
C ALA A 36 -23.28 15.45 4.79
N VAL A 37 -22.24 14.96 5.46
CA VAL A 37 -21.42 15.78 6.32
C VAL A 37 -20.81 16.76 5.34
N VAL A 38 -21.47 17.92 5.20
CA VAL A 38 -20.92 19.11 4.57
C VAL A 38 -19.67 19.38 5.38
N GLY A 39 -18.55 18.81 4.92
CA GLY A 39 -17.27 19.00 5.55
C GLY A 39 -17.03 20.49 5.52
N GLN A 40 -17.05 21.13 6.70
CA GLN A 40 -16.50 22.47 6.82
C GLN A 40 -15.11 22.42 6.17
N PRO A 41 -14.76 23.42 5.34
CA PRO A 41 -13.43 23.50 4.77
C PRO A 41 -12.44 23.36 5.92
N VAL A 42 -11.72 22.23 5.93
CA VAL A 42 -10.73 21.96 6.97
C VAL A 42 -9.69 23.04 6.79
N ALA A 43 -9.67 24.01 7.71
CA ALA A 43 -8.78 25.15 7.62
C ALA A 43 -7.35 24.65 7.39
N HIS A 44 -6.80 25.00 6.22
CA HIS A 44 -5.44 24.70 5.83
C HIS A 44 -4.49 25.41 6.82
N GLY A 45 -4.07 24.74 7.88
CA GLY A 45 -3.11 25.36 8.80
C GLY A 45 -2.76 24.59 10.06
N HIS A 46 -3.61 23.69 10.53
CA HIS A 46 -3.32 22.94 11.75
C HIS A 46 -3.45 21.44 11.51
N TRP A 47 -2.30 20.77 11.43
CA TRP A 47 -2.22 19.32 11.62
C TRP A 47 -2.61 19.03 13.07
N ASN A 48 -3.90 18.99 13.37
CA ASN A 48 -4.37 18.61 14.69
C ASN A 48 -3.88 17.19 14.97
N PHE A 49 -2.90 17.09 15.86
CA PHE A 49 -2.34 15.85 16.41
C PHE A 49 -3.34 15.08 17.30
N GLU A 50 -4.63 15.37 17.21
CA GLU A 50 -5.69 14.70 17.98
C GLU A 50 -5.71 13.17 17.75
N ASP A 51 -5.21 12.70 16.60
CA ASP A 51 -5.05 11.28 16.27
C ASP A 51 -3.59 10.81 16.32
N TYR A 52 -2.87 11.10 17.41
CA TYR A 52 -1.51 10.61 17.63
C TYR A 52 -1.40 9.08 17.45
N LEU A 53 -2.40 8.32 17.90
CA LEU A 53 -2.43 6.86 17.77
C LEU A 53 -2.43 6.39 16.31
N THR A 54 -3.17 7.07 15.43
CA THR A 54 -3.21 6.72 13.99
C THR A 54 -1.89 7.09 13.32
N CYS A 55 -1.31 8.24 13.66
CA CYS A 55 0.00 8.65 13.15
C CYS A 55 1.09 7.66 13.58
N CYS A 56 1.09 7.27 14.85
CA CYS A 56 2.00 6.25 15.38
C CYS A 56 1.77 4.89 14.74
N ALA A 57 0.53 4.45 14.53
CA ALA A 57 0.26 3.19 13.85
C ALA A 57 0.82 3.21 12.41
N VAL A 58 0.65 4.30 11.67
CA VAL A 58 1.17 4.41 10.30
C VAL A 58 2.71 4.47 10.27
N PHE A 59 3.32 5.16 11.23
CA PHE A 59 4.78 5.29 11.31
C PHE A 59 5.46 4.00 11.80
N TRP A 60 4.95 3.38 12.87
CA TRP A 60 5.57 2.25 13.54
C TRP A 60 5.12 0.89 13.00
N CYS A 61 3.85 0.73 12.63
CA CYS A 61 3.35 -0.55 12.11
C CYS A 61 3.63 -0.74 10.62
N TYR A 62 4.45 0.15 10.04
CA TYR A 62 4.72 0.28 8.61
C TYR A 62 3.43 0.61 7.82
N PRO A 63 3.48 1.46 6.78
CA PRO A 63 2.28 1.85 6.05
C PRO A 63 1.52 0.66 5.42
N GLY A 64 2.14 -0.52 5.32
CA GLY A 64 1.52 -1.74 4.80
C GLY A 64 0.24 -2.18 5.52
N ILE A 65 0.19 -2.14 6.87
CA ILE A 65 -1.00 -2.62 7.61
C ILE A 65 -2.20 -1.69 7.40
N PRO A 66 -2.10 -0.37 7.69
CA PRO A 66 -3.24 0.51 7.52
C PRO A 66 -3.66 0.66 6.05
N LEU A 67 -2.70 0.60 5.11
CA LEU A 67 -3.00 0.62 3.68
C LEU A 67 -3.72 -0.65 3.23
N GLY A 68 -3.33 -1.82 3.74
CA GLY A 68 -4.04 -3.08 3.51
C GLY A 68 -5.48 -3.03 4.00
N GLN A 69 -5.73 -2.48 5.20
CA GLN A 69 -7.07 -2.33 5.75
C GLN A 69 -7.93 -1.39 4.91
N LEU A 70 -7.33 -0.26 4.51
CA LEU A 70 -7.97 0.73 3.64
C LEU A 70 -8.30 0.12 2.27
N TRP A 71 -7.41 -0.73 1.73
CA TRP A 71 -7.62 -1.43 0.46
C TRP A 71 -8.74 -2.47 0.54
N GLU A 72 -8.75 -3.30 1.59
CA GLU A 72 -9.76 -4.33 1.81
C GLU A 72 -11.17 -3.71 1.94
N ARG A 73 -11.28 -2.58 2.65
CA ARG A 73 -12.57 -1.86 2.78
C ARG A 73 -13.12 -1.32 1.46
N ARG A 74 -12.26 -1.09 0.46
CA ARG A 74 -12.63 -0.37 -0.78
C ARG A 74 -12.75 -1.25 -2.01
N LYS A 75 -11.79 -2.14 -2.23
CA LYS A 75 -11.67 -2.88 -3.51
C LYS A 75 -11.36 -4.37 -3.36
N GLY A 76 -10.91 -4.82 -2.20
CA GLY A 76 -10.41 -6.18 -2.03
C GLY A 76 -11.50 -7.18 -1.62
N PRO A 77 -11.44 -8.44 -2.07
CA PRO A 77 -12.07 -9.53 -1.33
C PRO A 77 -11.57 -9.56 0.11
N LYS A 78 -12.47 -9.95 1.03
CA LYS A 78 -12.17 -10.06 2.46
C LYS A 78 -10.94 -10.94 2.69
N GLY A 79 -10.06 -10.53 3.61
CA GLY A 79 -8.84 -11.23 3.99
C GLY A 79 -7.59 -10.91 3.16
N ILE A 80 -7.66 -10.05 2.13
CA ILE A 80 -6.46 -9.59 1.43
C ILE A 80 -5.52 -8.80 2.34
N CYS A 81 -6.06 -7.96 3.24
CA CYS A 81 -5.21 -7.18 4.15
C CYS A 81 -4.33 -8.10 5.00
N VAL A 82 -4.93 -9.16 5.57
CA VAL A 82 -4.19 -10.12 6.41
C VAL A 82 -3.11 -10.82 5.60
N LYS A 83 -3.39 -11.24 4.37
CA LYS A 83 -2.39 -11.87 3.49
C LYS A 83 -1.24 -10.93 3.15
N ILE A 84 -1.54 -9.68 2.77
CA ILE A 84 -0.50 -8.67 2.47
C ILE A 84 0.31 -8.34 3.73
N ALA A 85 -0.35 -8.17 4.88
CA ALA A 85 0.31 -7.88 6.14
C ALA A 85 1.23 -9.04 6.57
N VAL A 86 0.73 -10.28 6.58
CA VAL A 86 1.53 -11.47 6.90
C VAL A 86 2.69 -11.62 5.93
N LEU A 87 2.45 -11.50 4.62
CA LEU A 87 3.51 -11.56 3.62
C LEU A 87 4.56 -10.48 3.84
N THR A 88 4.15 -9.24 4.10
CA THR A 88 5.07 -8.12 4.36
C THR A 88 5.89 -8.36 5.62
N VAL A 89 5.25 -8.80 6.72
CA VAL A 89 5.95 -9.11 7.99
C VAL A 89 6.93 -10.26 7.81
N VAL A 90 6.53 -11.34 7.13
CA VAL A 90 7.41 -12.48 6.86
C VAL A 90 8.59 -12.06 5.99
N LEU A 91 8.34 -11.30 4.92
CA LEU A 91 9.40 -10.80 4.04
C LEU A 91 10.37 -9.89 4.80
N LEU A 92 9.87 -8.99 5.64
CA LEU A 92 10.72 -8.14 6.49
C LEU A 92 11.52 -8.97 7.51
N ALA A 93 10.91 -9.97 8.16
CA ALA A 93 11.59 -10.82 9.12
C ALA A 93 12.71 -11.65 8.45
N VAL A 94 12.42 -12.28 7.31
CA VAL A 94 13.42 -12.99 6.51
C VAL A 94 14.54 -12.05 6.08
N PHE A 95 14.17 -10.84 5.65
CA PHE A 95 15.13 -9.81 5.26
C PHE A 95 16.06 -9.40 6.42
N PHE A 96 15.51 -9.16 7.61
CA PHE A 96 16.29 -8.86 8.82
C PHE A 96 17.20 -10.03 9.21
N LEU A 97 16.69 -11.26 9.17
CA LEU A 97 17.47 -12.47 9.47
C LEU A 97 18.66 -12.60 8.52
N LEU A 98 18.43 -12.54 7.21
CA LEU A 98 19.50 -12.56 6.19
C LEU A 98 20.47 -11.39 6.38
N SER A 99 19.96 -10.24 6.81
CA SER A 99 20.77 -9.06 7.04
C SER A 99 21.76 -9.22 8.20
N THR A 100 21.31 -9.80 9.31
CA THR A 100 22.15 -10.08 10.49
C THR A 100 23.22 -11.11 10.18
N ILE A 101 22.88 -12.19 9.46
CA ILE A 101 23.85 -13.24 9.06
C ILE A 101 24.96 -12.64 8.19
N GLY A 102 24.61 -11.77 7.23
CA GLY A 102 25.59 -11.09 6.39
C GLY A 102 26.45 -10.07 7.14
N ALA A 103 25.89 -9.37 8.12
CA ALA A 103 26.62 -8.36 8.90
C ALA A 103 27.66 -9.00 9.82
N VAL A 104 27.32 -10.08 10.51
CA VAL A 104 28.25 -10.79 11.40
C VAL A 104 29.48 -11.27 10.61
N LYS A 105 29.26 -11.92 9.47
CA LYS A 105 30.37 -12.39 8.61
C LYS A 105 31.20 -11.26 7.98
N GLY A 106 30.56 -10.14 7.66
CA GLY A 106 31.24 -8.97 7.09
C GLY A 106 32.15 -8.25 8.09
N ILE A 107 31.71 -8.13 9.36
CA ILE A 107 32.50 -7.50 10.42
C ILE A 107 33.77 -8.31 10.70
N ASP A 108 33.66 -9.63 10.78
CA ASP A 108 34.81 -10.51 11.01
C ASP A 108 35.87 -10.34 9.91
N ALA A 109 35.45 -10.28 8.64
CA ALA A 109 36.35 -10.08 7.50
C ALA A 109 37.02 -8.68 7.53
N CYS A 110 36.28 -7.64 7.93
CA CYS A 110 36.81 -6.28 8.00
C CYS A 110 37.87 -6.12 9.11
N LEU A 111 37.64 -6.76 10.27
CA LEU A 111 38.58 -6.74 11.39
C LEU A 111 39.89 -7.47 11.08
N VAL A 112 39.84 -8.55 10.30
CA VAL A 112 41.05 -9.31 9.88
C VAL A 112 41.85 -8.51 8.83
N GLY A 113 41.17 -7.87 7.87
CA GLY A 113 41.82 -7.05 6.85
C GLY A 113 42.58 -5.84 7.41
N PHE A 114 42.08 -5.23 8.50
CA PHE A 114 42.72 -4.08 9.14
C PHE A 114 44.05 -4.43 9.85
N ARG A 115 44.27 -5.71 10.18
CA ARG A 115 45.47 -6.16 10.92
C ARG A 115 46.71 -6.41 10.06
N GLY A 116 46.70 -6.08 8.77
CA GLY A 116 47.89 -6.12 7.91
C GLY A 116 48.43 -7.51 7.60
N ALA A 117 47.65 -8.57 7.83
CA ALA A 117 47.97 -9.92 7.38
C ALA A 117 47.68 -10.07 5.88
N CYS A 118 48.42 -10.94 5.19
CA CYS A 118 48.18 -11.28 3.79
C CYS A 118 46.70 -11.60 3.55
N LEU A 119 46.04 -10.80 2.72
CA LEU A 119 44.66 -11.02 2.28
C LEU A 119 44.55 -12.42 1.65
N HIS A 120 43.82 -13.32 2.32
CA HIS A 120 43.46 -14.58 1.70
C HIS A 120 42.37 -14.35 0.66
N THR A 121 42.35 -15.13 -0.41
CA THR A 121 41.32 -15.08 -1.46
C THR A 121 39.90 -15.22 -0.92
N SER A 122 39.72 -15.90 0.22
CA SER A 122 38.44 -16.00 0.93
C SER A 122 37.92 -14.66 1.44
N ASP A 123 38.80 -13.74 1.84
CA ASP A 123 38.41 -12.46 2.43
C ASP A 123 37.82 -11.52 1.37
N ILE A 124 38.40 -11.54 0.17
CA ILE A 124 37.90 -10.77 -0.98
C ILE A 124 36.51 -11.26 -1.39
N LEU A 125 36.30 -12.59 -1.44
CA LEU A 125 34.99 -13.15 -1.78
C LEU A 125 33.92 -12.77 -0.74
N ASN A 126 34.25 -12.84 0.55
CA ASN A 126 33.36 -12.41 1.62
C ASN A 126 33.00 -10.92 1.52
N PHE A 127 33.97 -10.07 1.17
CA PHE A 127 33.72 -8.64 0.94
C PHE A 127 32.77 -8.40 -0.24
N ILE A 128 32.99 -9.07 -1.38
CA ILE A 128 32.10 -8.96 -2.55
C ILE A 128 30.68 -9.42 -2.20
N LEU A 129 30.53 -10.55 -1.50
CA LEU A 129 29.22 -11.04 -1.04
C LEU A 129 28.52 -10.06 -0.08
N PHE A 130 29.28 -9.38 0.77
CA PHE A 130 28.75 -8.32 1.63
C PHE A 130 28.20 -7.14 0.81
N ILE A 131 28.93 -6.66 -0.19
CA ILE A 131 28.48 -5.57 -1.06
C ILE A 131 27.25 -5.98 -1.87
N ILE A 132 27.22 -7.19 -2.45
CA ILE A 132 26.05 -7.72 -3.16
C ILE A 132 24.85 -7.79 -2.20
N SER A 133 25.05 -8.29 -0.98
CA SER A 133 24.01 -8.30 0.05
C SER A 133 23.47 -6.90 0.33
N LEU A 134 24.35 -5.89 0.45
CA LEU A 134 23.95 -4.50 0.68
C LEU A 134 23.13 -3.92 -0.49
N ILE A 135 23.53 -4.19 -1.74
CA ILE A 135 22.80 -3.73 -2.94
C ILE A 135 21.41 -4.37 -2.99
N LEU A 136 21.32 -5.68 -2.79
CA LEU A 136 20.03 -6.40 -2.76
C LEU A 136 19.12 -5.83 -1.66
N ARG A 137 19.68 -5.38 -0.54
CA ARG A 137 18.92 -4.73 0.53
C ARG A 137 18.31 -3.40 0.10
N ILE A 138 19.12 -2.54 -0.50
CA ILE A 138 18.66 -1.25 -0.99
C ILE A 138 17.58 -1.43 -2.05
N LEU A 139 17.80 -2.35 -3.01
CA LEU A 139 16.82 -2.67 -4.06
C LEU A 139 15.51 -3.19 -3.49
N PHE A 140 15.57 -4.12 -2.52
CA PHE A 140 14.37 -4.67 -1.89
C PHE A 140 13.54 -3.59 -1.18
N ILE A 141 14.18 -2.74 -0.38
CA ILE A 141 13.53 -1.63 0.32
C ILE A 141 12.93 -0.64 -0.68
N PHE A 142 13.68 -0.31 -1.74
CA PHE A 142 13.21 0.59 -2.80
C PHE A 142 11.96 0.02 -3.50
N CYS A 143 11.98 -1.27 -3.88
CA CYS A 143 10.84 -1.93 -4.50
C CYS A 143 9.60 -1.92 -3.60
N LEU A 144 9.75 -2.24 -2.30
CA LEU A 144 8.62 -2.18 -1.36
C LEU A 144 8.04 -0.77 -1.24
N ASN A 145 8.89 0.25 -1.08
CA ASN A 145 8.43 1.64 -1.00
C ASN A 145 7.75 2.09 -2.30
N PHE A 146 8.27 1.69 -3.45
CA PHE A 146 7.68 2.00 -4.76
C PHE A 146 6.29 1.37 -4.94
N ILE A 147 6.11 0.12 -4.50
CA ILE A 147 4.81 -0.56 -4.50
C ILE A 147 3.82 0.18 -3.59
N LEU A 148 4.22 0.51 -2.36
CA LEU A 148 3.36 1.23 -1.41
C LEU A 148 2.99 2.62 -1.91
N PHE A 149 3.97 3.34 -2.47
CA PHE A 149 3.76 4.63 -3.13
C PHE A 149 2.70 4.51 -4.24
N THR A 150 2.84 3.53 -5.13
CA THR A 150 1.89 3.31 -6.23
C THR A 150 0.49 2.97 -5.72
N LEU A 151 0.38 2.13 -4.69
CA LEU A 151 -0.89 1.77 -4.07
C LEU A 151 -1.55 2.98 -3.41
N LEU A 152 -0.79 3.78 -2.67
CA LEU A 152 -1.29 4.97 -1.98
C LEU A 152 -1.79 6.03 -2.97
N THR A 153 -1.02 6.30 -4.03
CA THR A 153 -1.42 7.21 -5.12
C THR A 153 -2.70 6.73 -5.79
N LYS A 154 -2.78 5.44 -6.17
CA LYS A 154 -4.00 4.89 -6.79
C LYS A 154 -5.21 4.94 -5.86
N LEU A 155 -5.02 4.72 -4.57
CA LEU A 155 -6.08 4.74 -3.58
C LEU A 155 -6.60 6.15 -3.34
N ARG A 156 -5.72 7.14 -3.19
CA ARG A 156 -6.11 8.56 -3.08
C ARG A 156 -6.83 9.03 -4.35
N ALA A 157 -6.27 8.76 -5.53
CA ALA A 157 -6.90 9.10 -6.81
C ALA A 157 -8.28 8.44 -6.99
N HIS A 158 -8.48 7.26 -6.41
CA HIS A 158 -9.78 6.58 -6.42
C HIS A 158 -10.79 7.25 -5.47
N ILE A 159 -10.38 7.57 -4.24
CA ILE A 159 -11.22 8.27 -3.25
C ILE A 159 -11.61 9.65 -3.80
N ARG A 160 -10.64 10.40 -4.34
CA ARG A 160 -10.85 11.71 -4.93
C ARG A 160 -11.88 11.71 -6.07
N ARG A 161 -11.76 10.75 -7.00
CA ARG A 161 -12.74 10.57 -8.09
C ARG A 161 -14.12 10.18 -7.59
N ARG A 162 -14.20 9.37 -6.53
CA ARG A 162 -15.49 8.97 -5.95
C ARG A 162 -16.18 10.16 -5.28
N ASP A 163 -15.42 10.93 -4.50
CA ASP A 163 -15.95 11.99 -3.64
C ASP A 163 -15.96 13.36 -4.33
N GLN A 164 -15.61 13.42 -5.61
CA GLN A 164 -15.54 14.65 -6.42
C GLN A 164 -14.69 15.75 -5.75
N ILE A 165 -13.61 15.35 -5.07
CA ILE A 165 -12.70 16.29 -4.43
C ILE A 165 -11.81 16.89 -5.53
N ALA A 166 -11.95 18.18 -5.80
CA ALA A 166 -11.13 18.87 -6.78
C ALA A 166 -9.66 18.92 -6.31
N GLU A 167 -8.73 18.91 -7.27
CA GLU A 167 -7.33 19.18 -6.95
C GLU A 167 -7.18 20.64 -6.55
N THR A 168 -6.37 20.87 -5.53
CA THR A 168 -6.06 22.21 -5.04
C THR A 168 -4.69 22.68 -5.52
N GLN A 169 -3.75 21.74 -5.70
CA GLN A 169 -2.34 22.04 -5.98
C GLN A 169 -1.75 20.99 -6.95
N CYS A 170 -0.66 21.34 -7.62
CA CYS A 170 0.15 20.42 -8.44
C CYS A 170 -0.44 19.90 -9.77
N ASN A 171 -1.43 20.57 -10.39
CA ASN A 171 -1.85 20.38 -11.81
C ASN A 171 -1.85 18.91 -12.31
N GLY A 172 -2.58 18.02 -11.65
CA GLY A 172 -2.71 16.60 -12.00
C GLY A 172 -1.81 15.66 -11.19
N CYS A 173 -0.85 16.19 -10.44
CA CYS A 173 0.17 15.42 -9.72
C CYS A 173 0.02 15.47 -8.19
N GLU A 174 -1.04 16.09 -7.64
CA GLU A 174 -1.22 16.25 -6.20
C GLU A 174 -1.10 14.92 -5.44
N ASP A 175 -1.71 13.85 -5.98
CA ASP A 175 -1.73 12.54 -5.34
C ASP A 175 -0.32 11.93 -5.24
N CYS A 176 0.49 12.08 -6.29
CA CYS A 176 1.88 11.63 -6.31
C CYS A 176 2.74 12.44 -5.32
N CYS A 177 2.59 13.78 -5.30
CA CYS A 177 3.34 14.64 -4.40
C CYS A 177 3.00 14.33 -2.94
N CYS A 178 1.72 14.20 -2.59
CA CYS A 178 1.30 13.86 -1.23
C CYS A 178 1.76 12.46 -0.81
N ALA A 179 1.70 11.47 -1.72
CA ALA A 179 2.13 10.12 -1.44
C ALA A 179 3.65 9.98 -1.28
N PHE A 180 4.44 10.76 -2.01
CA PHE A 180 5.91 10.72 -1.94
C PHE A 180 6.44 11.46 -0.70
N TRP A 181 6.00 12.70 -0.48
CA TRP A 181 6.58 13.57 0.55
C TRP A 181 5.95 13.41 1.93
N CYS A 182 4.69 12.98 2.02
CA CYS A 182 3.95 12.89 3.29
C CYS A 182 3.11 11.60 3.37
N ALA A 183 3.68 10.45 2.95
CA ALA A 183 2.97 9.17 2.96
C ALA A 183 2.26 8.86 4.30
N PRO A 184 2.88 9.09 5.48
CA PRO A 184 2.23 8.80 6.75
C PRO A 184 1.03 9.73 7.02
N CYS A 185 1.18 11.00 6.68
CA CYS A 185 0.16 12.04 6.83
C CYS A 185 -1.04 11.73 5.94
N LEU A 186 -0.76 11.39 4.67
CA LEU A 186 -1.76 11.04 3.69
C LEU A 186 -2.53 9.78 4.13
N THR A 187 -1.83 8.73 4.55
CA THR A 187 -2.48 7.50 5.02
C THR A 187 -3.39 7.78 6.21
N SER A 188 -2.92 8.58 7.17
CA SER A 188 -3.73 8.99 8.33
C SER A 188 -4.96 9.80 7.92
N GLN A 189 -4.82 10.71 6.95
CA GLN A 189 -5.93 11.47 6.39
C GLN A 189 -6.96 10.55 5.73
N LEU A 190 -6.52 9.57 4.94
CA LEU A 190 -7.40 8.61 4.26
C LEU A 190 -8.13 7.70 5.26
N LEU A 191 -7.46 7.25 6.32
CA LEU A 191 -8.10 6.46 7.38
C LEU A 191 -9.21 7.26 8.05
N ARG A 192 -8.96 8.52 8.43
CA ARG A 192 -9.99 9.41 8.99
C ARG A 192 -11.14 9.61 8.01
N HIS A 193 -10.83 9.82 6.74
CA HIS A 193 -11.81 10.03 5.68
C HIS A 193 -12.75 8.81 5.53
N GLU A 194 -12.22 7.60 5.67
CA GLU A 194 -13.01 6.36 5.63
C GLU A 194 -13.66 5.99 6.98
N GLY A 195 -13.59 6.87 7.99
CA GLY A 195 -14.19 6.68 9.31
C GLY A 195 -13.38 5.76 10.25
N LEU A 196 -12.15 5.42 9.89
CA LEU A 196 -11.22 4.60 10.68
C LEU A 196 -10.44 5.49 11.67
N LYS A 197 -11.14 6.07 12.65
CA LYS A 197 -10.56 6.94 13.69
C LYS A 197 -11.03 6.58 15.10
N GLY A 198 -10.22 6.91 16.11
CA GLY A 198 -10.55 6.69 17.52
C GLY A 198 -10.99 5.25 17.84
N ALA A 199 -12.11 5.10 18.54
CA ALA A 199 -12.68 3.80 18.92
C ALA A 199 -13.11 2.91 17.73
N ASN A 200 -13.27 3.50 16.54
CA ASN A 200 -13.62 2.76 15.32
C ASN A 200 -12.38 2.18 14.61
N TYR A 201 -11.17 2.59 14.99
CA TYR A 201 -9.95 2.02 14.48
C TYR A 201 -9.61 0.75 15.26
N LYS A 202 -9.86 -0.41 14.66
CA LYS A 202 -9.54 -1.73 15.23
C LYS A 202 -8.46 -2.38 14.36
N LEU A 203 -7.22 -2.43 14.85
CA LEU A 203 -6.09 -3.04 14.13
C LEU A 203 -6.38 -4.51 13.74
N CYS A 204 -7.10 -5.24 14.58
CA CYS A 204 -7.27 -6.69 14.47
C CYS A 204 -8.70 -7.15 14.74
N THR A 205 -9.74 -6.46 14.26
CA THR A 205 -11.04 -7.15 14.17
C THR A 205 -10.99 -8.13 13.01
N MET A 206 -10.58 -9.37 13.33
CA MET A 206 -10.90 -10.50 12.47
C MET A 206 -12.43 -10.53 12.32
N PRO A 207 -12.96 -10.65 11.09
CA PRO A 207 -14.36 -10.99 10.95
C PRO A 207 -14.59 -12.32 11.67
N VAL A 208 -15.44 -12.29 12.70
CA VAL A 208 -16.02 -13.50 13.28
C VAL A 208 -17.03 -14.06 12.29
#